data_AF-A0A523ENN1-F1
#
_entry.id   AF-A0A523ENN1-F1
#
_cell.length_a   1.000
_cell.length_b   1.000
_cell.length_c   1.000
_cell.angle_alpha   90.00
_cell.angle_beta   90.00
_cell.angle_gamma   90.00
#
_symmetry.space_group_name_H-M   'P 1'
#
loop_
_entity.id
_entity.type
_entity.pdbx_description
1 polymer ?
#
loop_
_entity_poly.entity_id
_entity_poly.type
_entity_poly.pdbx_seq_one_letter_code
_entity_poly.pdbx_strand_id
1 'polypeptide(L)'
;MKCLLWLFLLLPAGLLLGQPGSLEGEEAGPPIHETEFTDLAVSIYRMYLAEDYEPVRAALRKLQDGCRELKVEERERYGSAVLGFDRSFHRALDRTRELASGAAWDDSEKQYDWVLRSCVGCHRVSRKAGFGPPVPLP
;
A
#
# COMPACT_ATOMS: atom_id res chain seq x y z
N MET A 1 -14.40 -55.01 5.30
CA MET A 1 -14.04 -54.83 6.72
C MET A 1 -14.14 -53.33 7.02
N LYS A 2 -15.23 -52.88 7.67
CA LYS A 2 -15.27 -52.20 9.00
C LYS A 2 -14.21 -51.08 9.17
N CYS A 3 -14.43 -49.88 9.67
CA CYS A 3 -15.56 -49.08 10.21
C CYS A 3 -14.92 -47.69 10.51
N LEU A 4 -15.54 -46.57 10.10
CA LEU A 4 -16.10 -45.49 10.97
C LEU A 4 -15.19 -44.94 12.10
N LEU A 5 -14.93 -43.62 12.07
CA LEU A 5 -14.86 -42.66 13.20
C LEU A 5 -14.52 -41.29 12.57
N TRP A 6 -15.45 -40.37 12.24
CA TRP A 6 -16.25 -39.50 13.11
C TRP A 6 -15.54 -39.06 14.39
N LEU A 7 -14.99 -37.85 14.37
CA LEU A 7 -14.87 -37.01 15.57
C LEU A 7 -15.12 -35.54 15.19
N PHE A 8 -16.37 -35.13 15.37
CA PHE A 8 -16.74 -33.75 15.68
C PHE A 8 -16.20 -33.42 17.07
N LEU A 9 -15.31 -32.42 17.19
CA LEU A 9 -15.07 -31.75 18.46
C LEU A 9 -14.86 -30.25 18.23
N LEU A 10 -15.93 -29.52 18.48
CA LEU A 10 -16.00 -28.30 19.30
C LEU A 10 -15.09 -27.12 18.93
N LEU A 11 -15.70 -26.20 18.16
CA LEU A 11 -15.51 -24.76 18.29
C LEU A 11 -15.74 -24.33 19.76
N PRO A 12 -14.82 -23.60 20.39
CA PRO A 12 -15.18 -22.51 21.26
C PRO A 12 -15.25 -21.22 20.44
N ALA A 13 -16.42 -20.59 20.48
CA ALA A 13 -16.63 -19.21 20.08
C ALA A 13 -15.76 -18.29 20.94
N GLY A 14 -14.50 -18.13 20.55
CA GLY A 14 -13.58 -17.13 21.08
C GLY A 14 -13.75 -15.83 20.30
N LEU A 15 -14.86 -15.15 20.56
CA LEU A 15 -15.13 -13.79 20.13
C LEU A 15 -14.16 -12.83 20.84
N LEU A 16 -12.89 -12.82 20.44
CA LEU A 16 -11.96 -11.75 20.78
C LEU A 16 -12.21 -10.62 19.78
N LEU A 17 -13.15 -9.77 20.15
CA LEU A 17 -13.23 -8.38 19.71
C LEU A 17 -11.87 -7.74 19.99
N GLY A 18 -10.96 -7.82 19.02
CA GLY A 18 -9.82 -6.92 18.96
C GLY A 18 -10.39 -5.50 19.00
N GLN A 19 -10.03 -4.76 20.04
CA GLN A 19 -10.45 -3.39 20.24
C GLN A 19 -10.27 -2.60 18.93
N PRO A 20 -11.23 -1.75 18.52
CA PRO A 20 -10.92 -0.71 17.56
C PRO A 20 -9.87 0.16 18.23
N GLY A 21 -8.61 0.00 17.83
CA GLY A 21 -7.55 0.92 18.18
C GLY A 21 -8.02 2.32 17.79
N SER A 22 -7.98 3.24 18.76
CA SER A 22 -8.20 4.65 18.57
C SER A 22 -7.42 5.13 17.33
N LEU A 23 -8.11 5.43 16.23
CA LEU A 23 -7.53 6.13 15.09
C LEU A 23 -7.45 7.62 15.44
N GLU A 24 -6.73 7.94 16.50
CA GLU A 24 -6.38 9.32 16.81
C GLU A 24 -5.35 9.78 15.78
N GLY A 25 -5.89 10.35 14.70
CA GLY A 25 -5.30 11.42 13.90
C GLY A 25 -3.79 11.35 13.69
N GLU A 26 -3.30 10.28 13.06
CA GLU A 26 -2.03 10.39 12.34
C GLU A 26 -2.33 11.30 11.15
N GLU A 27 -2.01 12.60 11.28
CA GLU A 27 -2.13 13.54 10.18
C GLU A 27 -1.29 13.00 9.02
N ALA A 28 -1.94 12.77 7.89
CA ALA A 28 -1.23 12.41 6.67
C ALA A 28 -0.19 13.50 6.40
N GLY A 29 1.04 13.08 6.10
CA GLY A 29 2.09 14.01 5.68
C GLY A 29 1.63 14.87 4.50
N PRO A 30 2.28 16.02 4.27
CA PRO A 30 1.90 16.90 3.16
C PRO A 30 1.94 16.13 1.84
N PRO A 31 1.03 16.45 0.89
CA PRO A 31 1.01 15.79 -0.41
C PRO A 31 2.36 15.95 -1.11
N ILE A 32 2.86 14.87 -1.69
CA ILE A 32 4.09 14.91 -2.49
C ILE A 32 3.76 15.47 -3.88
N HIS A 33 4.46 16.53 -4.29
CA HIS A 33 4.30 17.11 -5.62
C HIS A 33 4.85 16.16 -6.72
N GLU A 34 4.33 16.24 -7.96
CA GLU A 34 4.70 15.32 -9.06
C GLU A 34 6.23 15.24 -9.32
N THR A 35 6.93 16.36 -9.19
CA THR A 35 8.39 16.43 -9.30
C THR A 35 9.10 15.75 -8.13
N GLU A 36 8.61 15.97 -6.91
CA GLU A 36 9.15 15.34 -5.69
C GLU A 36 8.92 13.83 -5.67
N PHE A 37 7.81 13.36 -6.25
CA PHE A 37 7.55 11.93 -6.43
C PHE A 37 8.55 11.31 -7.40
N THR A 38 8.80 11.99 -8.53
CA THR A 38 9.75 11.51 -9.55
C THR A 38 11.16 11.42 -8.96
N ASP A 39 11.58 12.44 -8.21
CA ASP A 39 12.88 12.45 -7.54
C ASP A 39 12.97 11.36 -6.46
N LEU A 40 11.90 11.16 -5.68
CA LEU A 40 11.82 10.08 -4.70
C LEU A 40 11.90 8.71 -5.37
N ALA A 41 11.20 8.50 -6.49
CA ALA A 41 11.22 7.25 -7.21
C ALA A 41 12.60 6.92 -7.81
N VAL A 42 13.25 7.93 -8.41
CA VAL A 42 14.63 7.81 -8.90
C VAL A 42 15.60 7.54 -7.74
N SER A 43 15.39 8.20 -6.58
CA SER A 43 16.23 7.99 -5.40
C SER A 43 16.10 6.56 -4.86
N ILE A 44 14.90 5.99 -4.83
CA ILE A 44 14.66 4.59 -4.44
C ILE A 44 15.45 3.68 -5.37
N TYR A 45 15.39 3.90 -6.69
CA TYR A 45 16.17 3.13 -7.66
C TYR A 45 17.70 3.25 -7.47
N ARG A 46 18.18 4.43 -7.07
CA ARG A 46 19.62 4.63 -6.78
C ARG A 46 20.07 3.97 -5.49
N MET A 47 19.31 4.12 -4.42
CA MET A 47 19.56 3.40 -3.15
C MET A 47 19.51 1.89 -3.39
N TYR A 48 18.63 1.51 -4.30
CA TYR A 48 18.52 0.15 -4.74
C TYR A 48 19.82 -0.38 -5.37
N LEU A 49 20.39 0.33 -6.34
CA LEU A 49 21.70 -0.02 -6.93
C LEU A 49 22.87 0.01 -5.93
N ALA A 50 22.72 0.73 -4.82
CA ALA A 50 23.71 0.81 -3.75
C ALA A 50 23.56 -0.28 -2.68
N GLU A 51 22.58 -1.18 -2.81
CA GLU A 51 22.27 -2.24 -1.84
C GLU A 51 21.99 -1.72 -0.42
N ASP A 52 21.51 -0.48 -0.29
CA ASP A 52 21.22 0.15 1.01
C ASP A 52 19.73 0.03 1.36
N TYR A 53 19.39 -1.05 2.06
CA TYR A 53 18.00 -1.49 2.22
C TYR A 53 17.19 -0.68 3.25
N GLU A 54 17.80 -0.11 4.28
CA GLU A 54 17.07 0.69 5.28
C GLU A 54 16.59 2.03 4.72
N PRO A 55 17.42 2.80 3.99
CA PRO A 55 16.99 3.99 3.27
C PRO A 55 15.91 3.71 2.22
N VAL A 56 15.99 2.57 1.52
CA VAL A 56 14.91 2.13 0.62
C VAL A 56 13.59 2.00 1.39
N ARG A 57 13.59 1.29 2.52
CA ARG A 57 12.38 1.10 3.34
C ARG A 57 11.82 2.43 3.85
N ALA A 58 12.70 3.36 4.25
CA ALA A 58 12.30 4.70 4.66
C ALA A 58 11.72 5.53 3.50
N ALA A 59 12.31 5.45 2.31
CA ALA A 59 11.82 6.13 1.12
C ALA A 59 10.47 5.56 0.63
N LEU A 60 10.27 4.24 0.71
CA LEU A 60 8.99 3.59 0.42
C LEU A 60 7.89 4.01 1.42
N ARG A 61 8.22 4.20 2.71
CA ARG A 61 7.30 4.79 3.70
C ARG A 61 6.90 6.21 3.29
N LYS A 62 7.88 7.06 2.97
CA LYS A 62 7.60 8.42 2.51
C LYS A 62 6.68 8.43 1.27
N LEU A 63 6.89 7.50 0.34
CA LEU A 63 6.02 7.35 -0.83
C LEU A 63 4.58 6.99 -0.44
N GLN A 64 4.43 6.08 0.54
CA GLN A 64 3.13 5.69 1.08
C GLN A 64 2.39 6.88 1.70
N ASP A 65 3.09 7.65 2.53
CA ASP A 65 2.54 8.79 3.26
C ASP A 65 2.08 9.89 2.29
N GLY A 66 2.85 10.11 1.21
CA GLY A 66 2.51 11.09 0.19
C GLY A 66 1.29 10.74 -0.67
N CYS A 67 1.00 9.45 -0.86
CA CYS A 67 -0.18 9.00 -1.59
C CYS A 67 -1.42 8.88 -0.69
N ARG A 68 -1.24 8.57 0.61
CA ARG A 68 -2.27 8.37 1.64
C ARG A 68 -3.38 7.38 1.25
N GLU A 69 -3.57 6.34 2.05
CA GLU A 69 -4.67 5.39 1.82
C GLU A 69 -6.04 6.09 1.94
N LEU A 70 -6.95 5.75 1.02
CA LEU A 70 -8.33 6.23 1.05
C LEU A 70 -9.10 5.68 2.26
N LYS A 71 -9.60 6.58 3.10
CA LYS A 71 -10.45 6.25 4.26
C LYS A 71 -11.77 5.66 3.78
N VAL A 72 -12.42 4.86 4.63
CA VAL A 72 -13.65 4.12 4.30
C VAL A 72 -14.74 5.04 3.75
N GLU A 73 -14.88 6.22 4.33
CA GLU A 73 -15.89 7.23 4.00
C GLU A 73 -15.64 7.89 2.64
N GLU A 74 -14.40 7.88 2.16
CA GLU A 74 -14.01 8.45 0.87
C GLU A 74 -14.22 7.47 -0.28
N ARG A 75 -14.29 6.16 0.03
CA ARG A 75 -14.24 5.10 -0.98
C ARG A 75 -15.39 5.19 -1.96
N GLU A 76 -16.59 5.46 -1.47
CA GLU A 76 -17.78 5.60 -2.31
C GLU A 76 -17.63 6.73 -3.32
N ARG A 77 -17.00 7.85 -2.92
CA ARG A 77 -16.78 9.01 -3.79
C ARG A 77 -15.86 8.68 -4.96
N TYR A 78 -14.76 7.98 -4.73
CA TYR A 78 -13.74 7.73 -5.76
C TYR A 78 -14.11 6.59 -6.74
N GLY A 79 -15.08 5.75 -6.36
CA GLY A 79 -15.55 4.64 -7.18
C GLY A 79 -14.58 3.45 -7.21
N SER A 80 -15.09 2.30 -7.68
CA SER A 80 -14.39 1.01 -7.61
C SER A 80 -13.07 0.96 -8.38
N ALA A 81 -12.95 1.71 -9.48
CA ALA A 81 -11.76 1.71 -10.31
C ALA A 81 -10.56 2.37 -9.59
N VAL A 82 -10.76 3.55 -8.99
CA VAL A 82 -9.72 4.25 -8.22
C VAL A 82 -9.35 3.45 -6.97
N LEU A 83 -10.35 2.91 -6.27
CA LEU A 83 -10.14 2.05 -5.10
C LEU A 83 -9.32 0.80 -5.40
N GLY A 84 -9.49 0.22 -6.58
CA GLY A 84 -8.68 -0.91 -7.02
C GLY A 84 -7.20 -0.53 -7.08
N PHE A 85 -6.89 0.62 -7.69
CA PHE A 85 -5.51 1.10 -7.78
C PHE A 85 -4.91 1.49 -6.43
N ASP A 86 -5.67 2.18 -5.57
CA ASP A 86 -5.27 2.55 -4.21
C ASP A 86 -4.84 1.30 -3.41
N ARG A 87 -5.71 0.28 -3.35
CA ARG A 87 -5.40 -0.98 -2.64
C ARG A 87 -4.23 -1.74 -3.27
N SER A 88 -4.15 -1.79 -4.59
CA SER A 88 -3.04 -2.44 -5.30
C SER A 88 -1.72 -1.75 -5.01
N PHE A 89 -1.71 -0.42 -4.99
CA PHE A 89 -0.53 0.39 -4.66
C PHE A 89 -0.05 0.13 -3.23
N HIS A 90 -0.94 0.22 -2.23
CA HIS A 90 -0.57 0.01 -0.83
C HIS A 90 -0.08 -1.41 -0.57
N ARG A 91 -0.72 -2.43 -1.16
CA ARG A 91 -0.23 -3.82 -1.07
C ARG A 91 1.12 -4.03 -1.74
N ALA A 92 1.33 -3.41 -2.91
CA ALA A 92 2.61 -3.50 -3.61
C ALA A 92 3.73 -2.81 -2.79
N LEU A 93 3.44 -1.69 -2.14
CA LEU A 93 4.37 -1.02 -1.23
C LEU A 93 4.73 -1.88 -0.02
N ASP A 94 3.74 -2.44 0.66
CA ASP A 94 3.94 -3.35 1.79
C ASP A 94 4.84 -4.51 1.37
N ARG A 95 4.51 -5.15 0.24
CA ARG A 95 5.28 -6.28 -0.28
C ARG A 95 6.69 -5.89 -0.70
N THR A 96 6.85 -4.73 -1.33
CA THR A 96 8.17 -4.20 -1.72
C THR A 96 9.05 -3.99 -0.48
N ARG A 97 8.51 -3.44 0.60
CA ARG A 97 9.22 -3.22 1.87
C ARG A 97 9.60 -4.53 2.56
N GLU A 98 8.71 -5.52 2.58
CA GLU A 98 9.03 -6.86 3.09
C GLU A 98 10.19 -7.51 2.33
N LEU A 99 10.19 -7.36 1.00
CA LEU A 99 11.19 -7.94 0.11
C LEU A 99 12.49 -7.13 0.05
N ALA A 100 12.48 -5.85 0.47
CA ALA A 100 13.64 -4.97 0.51
C ALA A 100 14.65 -5.46 1.58
N SER A 101 15.31 -6.57 1.25
CA SER A 101 16.35 -7.27 1.99
C SER A 101 17.25 -7.92 0.94
N GLY A 102 18.56 -8.03 1.18
CA GLY A 102 19.50 -8.47 0.14
C GLY A 102 19.24 -9.86 -0.47
N ALA A 103 18.47 -10.73 0.19
CA ALA A 103 18.16 -12.07 -0.32
C ALA A 103 16.99 -12.12 -1.32
N ALA A 104 16.13 -11.11 -1.36
CA ALA A 104 14.90 -11.10 -2.18
C ALA A 104 14.86 -9.90 -3.15
N TRP A 105 16.04 -9.52 -3.62
CA TRP A 105 16.29 -8.32 -4.38
C TRP A 105 15.45 -8.19 -5.67
N ASP A 106 15.64 -9.12 -6.59
CA ASP A 106 14.97 -9.10 -7.90
C ASP A 106 13.44 -9.10 -7.76
N ASP A 107 12.94 -9.69 -6.70
CA ASP A 107 11.51 -9.71 -6.41
C ASP A 107 11.04 -8.37 -5.83
N SER A 108 11.84 -7.70 -5.01
CA SER A 108 11.57 -6.34 -4.54
C SER A 108 11.51 -5.35 -5.72
N GLU A 109 12.46 -5.43 -6.66
CA GLU A 109 12.46 -4.57 -7.86
C GLU A 109 11.21 -4.78 -8.73
N LYS A 110 10.83 -6.05 -8.99
CA LYS A 110 9.60 -6.36 -9.74
C LYS A 110 8.35 -5.83 -9.03
N GLN A 111 8.29 -5.90 -7.69
CA GLN A 111 7.18 -5.32 -6.92
C GLN A 111 7.20 -3.79 -6.97
N TYR A 112 8.38 -3.17 -7.02
CA TYR A 112 8.49 -1.73 -7.17
C TYR A 112 7.97 -1.24 -8.54
N ASP A 113 8.16 -1.99 -9.62
CA ASP A 113 7.52 -1.70 -10.91
C ASP A 113 5.97 -1.71 -10.80
N TRP A 114 5.41 -2.62 -10.01
CA TRP A 114 3.97 -2.63 -9.72
C TRP A 114 3.51 -1.38 -8.93
N VAL A 115 4.34 -0.87 -8.02
CA VAL A 115 4.07 0.40 -7.31
C VAL A 115 3.95 1.54 -8.32
N LEU A 116 4.94 1.70 -9.22
CA LEU A 116 4.96 2.78 -10.21
C LEU A 116 3.78 2.70 -11.18
N ARG A 117 3.47 1.49 -11.69
CA ARG A 117 2.31 1.26 -12.57
C ARG A 117 0.99 1.59 -11.88
N SER A 118 0.86 1.25 -10.60
CA SER A 118 -0.35 1.53 -9.82
C SER A 118 -0.54 3.04 -9.60
N CYS A 119 0.54 3.80 -9.34
CA CYS A 119 0.48 5.27 -9.27
C CYS A 119 -0.01 5.88 -10.58
N VAL A 120 0.61 5.51 -11.71
CA VAL A 120 0.24 6.01 -13.04
C VAL A 120 -1.21 5.65 -13.36
N GLY A 121 -1.62 4.41 -13.04
CA GLY A 121 -2.98 3.92 -13.21
C GLY A 121 -4.00 4.72 -12.40
N CYS A 122 -3.74 4.89 -11.10
CA CYS A 122 -4.58 5.67 -10.18
C CYS A 122 -4.77 7.09 -10.68
N HIS A 123 -3.67 7.83 -10.92
CA HIS A 123 -3.74 9.23 -11.37
C HIS A 123 -4.47 9.37 -12.71
N ARG A 124 -4.24 8.46 -13.66
CA ARG A 124 -4.95 8.48 -14.94
C ARG A 124 -6.45 8.28 -14.77
N VAL A 125 -6.87 7.31 -13.96
CA VAL A 125 -8.29 7.02 -13.74
C VAL A 125 -8.96 8.12 -12.92
N SER A 126 -8.31 8.60 -11.86
CA SER A 126 -8.81 9.70 -11.03
C SER A 126 -9.05 10.96 -11.87
N ARG A 127 -8.07 11.37 -12.70
CA ARG A 127 -8.22 12.51 -13.62
C ARG A 127 -9.36 12.31 -14.61
N LYS A 128 -9.49 11.11 -15.20
CA LYS A 128 -10.58 10.79 -16.13
C LYS A 128 -11.95 10.86 -15.46
N ALA A 129 -12.04 10.51 -14.18
CA ALA A 129 -13.26 10.57 -13.40
C ALA A 129 -13.57 11.99 -12.86
N GLY A 130 -12.73 12.99 -13.16
CA GLY A 130 -12.92 14.37 -12.69
C GLY A 130 -12.50 14.60 -11.25
N PHE A 131 -11.87 13.61 -10.61
CA PHE A 131 -11.12 13.86 -9.38
C PHE A 131 -9.83 14.57 -9.81
N GLY A 132 -9.61 15.79 -9.33
CA GLY A 132 -8.35 16.50 -9.54
C GLY A 132 -7.15 15.71 -8.98
N PRO A 133 -5.94 16.30 -8.90
CA PRO A 133 -4.97 15.77 -7.95
C PRO A 133 -5.67 15.58 -6.60
N PRO A 134 -5.41 14.49 -5.85
CA PRO A 134 -6.09 14.23 -4.59
C PRO A 134 -6.11 15.51 -3.75
N VAL A 135 -7.33 15.99 -3.47
CA VAL A 135 -7.51 17.24 -2.75
C VAL A 135 -7.07 16.99 -1.32
N PRO A 136 -6.21 17.84 -0.72
CA PRO A 136 -5.91 17.75 0.70
C PRO A 136 -7.25 17.77 1.46
N LEU A 137 -7.43 16.83 2.38
CA LEU A 137 -8.56 16.95 3.31
C LEU A 137 -8.29 18.17 4.21
N PRO A 138 -9.33 18.96 4.54
CA PRO A 138 -9.19 20.07 5.48
C PRO A 138 -8.75 19.60 6.86
#